data_AF-A0A2I2DY75-F1
#
_entry.id   AF-A0A2I2DY75-F1
#
_cell.length_a   1.000
_cell.length_b   1.000
_cell.length_c   1.000
_cell.angle_alpha   90.00
_cell.angle_beta   90.00
_cell.angle_gamma   90.00
#
_symmetry.space_group_name_H-M   'P 1'
#
loop_
_entity.id
_entity.type
_entity.pdbx_description
1 polymer ?
#
loop_
_entity_poly.entity_id
_entity_poly.type
_entity_poly.pdbx_seq_one_letter_code
_entity_poly.pdbx_strand_id
1 'polypeptide(L)'
;MMTTHTFFIAFTVFLMGVLCLTSAKDIVETNLGKSISLGLGIFWSIRLFFQFFVYSKQLWKGKKFETFIHILFSIFWAYFSIIFLTIYLTSKLR
;
A
#
# COMPACT_ATOMS: atom_id res chain seq x y z
N MET A 1 8.53 -23.02 1.61
CA MET A 1 7.89 -22.06 2.54
C MET A 1 7.76 -20.66 1.94
N MET A 2 8.80 -20.09 1.30
CA MET A 2 8.72 -18.76 0.68
C MET A 2 7.72 -18.66 -0.48
N THR A 3 7.65 -19.62 -1.41
CA THR A 3 6.77 -19.52 -2.59
C THR A 3 5.28 -19.45 -2.24
N THR A 4 4.84 -20.27 -1.28
CA THR A 4 3.45 -20.23 -0.79
C THR A 4 3.17 -18.91 -0.08
N HIS A 5 4.10 -18.41 0.72
CA HIS A 5 3.94 -17.13 1.40
C HIS A 5 3.87 -15.95 0.42
N THR A 6 4.77 -15.91 -0.58
CA THR A 6 4.77 -14.86 -1.61
C THR A 6 3.53 -14.93 -2.49
N PHE A 7 2.99 -16.13 -2.75
CA PHE A 7 1.71 -16.30 -3.42
C PHE A 7 0.58 -15.61 -2.65
N PHE A 8 0.44 -15.88 -1.34
CA PHE A 8 -0.61 -15.25 -0.54
C PHE A 8 -0.43 -13.73 -0.42
N ILE A 9 0.81 -13.23 -0.38
CA ILE A 9 1.08 -11.79 -0.44
C ILE A 9 0.56 -11.21 -1.76
N ALA A 10 0.95 -11.79 -2.90
CA ALA A 10 0.51 -11.32 -4.21
C ALA A 10 -1.02 -11.40 -4.35
N PHE A 11 -1.63 -12.49 -3.90
CA PHE A 11 -3.08 -12.69 -3.91
C PHE A 11 -3.80 -11.65 -3.05
N THR A 12 -3.30 -11.36 -1.85
CA THR A 12 -3.90 -10.36 -0.96
C THR A 12 -3.81 -8.96 -1.55
N VAL A 13 -2.66 -8.58 -2.12
CA VAL A 13 -2.49 -7.29 -2.80
C VAL A 13 -3.41 -7.19 -4.02
N PHE A 14 -3.55 -8.27 -4.79
CA PHE A 14 -4.51 -8.35 -5.89
C PHE A 14 -5.95 -8.13 -5.42
N LEU A 15 -6.38 -8.82 -4.35
CA LEU A 15 -7.72 -8.67 -3.80
C LEU A 15 -7.97 -7.27 -3.23
N MET A 16 -6.98 -6.64 -2.59
CA MET A 16 -7.06 -5.24 -2.17
C MET A 16 -7.29 -4.31 -3.37
N GLY A 17 -6.61 -4.57 -4.50
CA GLY A 17 -6.84 -3.85 -5.75
C GLY A 17 -8.24 -4.06 -6.32
N VAL A 18 -8.72 -5.32 -6.37
CA VAL A 18 -10.09 -5.64 -6.80
C VAL A 18 -11.11 -4.91 -5.95
N LEU A 19 -10.97 -4.92 -4.62
CA LEU A 19 -11.84 -4.20 -3.71
C LEU A 19 -11.93 -2.70 -4.04
N CYS A 20 -10.80 -2.09 -4.38
CA CYS A 20 -10.76 -0.68 -4.79
C CYS A 20 -11.47 -0.44 -6.13
N LEU A 21 -11.37 -1.36 -7.08
CA LEU A 21 -11.99 -1.21 -8.40
C LEU A 21 -13.50 -1.48 -8.36
N THR A 22 -13.96 -2.45 -7.57
CA THR A 22 -15.37 -2.85 -7.53
C THR A 22 -16.19 -2.03 -6.54
N SER A 23 -15.56 -1.49 -5.50
CA SER A 23 -16.25 -0.87 -4.36
C SER A 23 -15.69 0.52 -4.01
N ALA A 24 -15.07 1.22 -4.97
CA ALA A 24 -14.49 2.55 -4.80
C ALA A 24 -15.44 3.53 -4.10
N LYS A 25 -16.69 3.61 -4.57
CA LYS A 25 -17.69 4.54 -4.05
C LYS A 25 -17.97 4.27 -2.57
N ASP A 26 -18.20 2.99 -2.22
CA ASP A 26 -18.49 2.60 -0.84
C ASP A 26 -17.29 2.82 0.08
N ILE A 27 -16.07 2.58 -0.41
CA ILE A 27 -14.82 2.87 0.31
C ILE A 27 -14.73 4.35 0.69
N VAL A 28 -15.10 5.25 -0.23
CA VAL A 28 -14.94 6.70 -0.02
C VAL A 28 -16.10 7.29 0.78
N GLU A 29 -17.33 6.87 0.53
CA GLU A 29 -18.52 7.55 1.05
C GLU A 29 -18.98 7.00 2.42
N THR A 30 -18.84 5.69 2.67
CA THR A 30 -19.41 5.03 3.85
C THR A 30 -18.48 5.06 5.06
N ASN A 31 -19.05 5.01 6.26
CA ASN A 31 -18.27 4.94 7.51
C ASN A 31 -17.40 3.68 7.59
N LEU A 32 -17.93 2.53 7.14
CA LEU A 32 -17.16 1.29 7.07
C LEU A 32 -16.01 1.41 6.07
N GLY A 33 -16.28 1.95 4.87
CA GLY A 33 -15.28 2.20 3.84
C GLY A 33 -14.14 3.10 4.30
N LYS A 34 -14.44 4.12 5.08
CA LYS A 34 -13.44 5.03 5.68
C LYS A 34 -12.56 4.31 6.71
N SER A 35 -13.14 3.45 7.56
CA SER A 35 -12.37 2.61 8.48
C SER A 35 -11.47 1.62 7.74
N ILE A 36 -11.95 1.02 6.65
CA ILE A 36 -11.14 0.18 5.76
C ILE A 36 -10.01 1.01 5.14
N SER A 37 -10.30 2.22 4.67
CA SER A 37 -9.30 3.14 4.12
C SER A 37 -8.21 3.46 5.14
N LEU A 38 -8.56 3.72 6.40
CA LEU A 38 -7.56 3.91 7.46
C LEU A 38 -6.64 2.70 7.61
N GLY A 39 -7.22 1.50 7.66
CA GLY A 39 -6.45 0.25 7.75
C GLY A 39 -5.49 0.06 6.57
N LEU A 40 -5.97 0.27 5.34
CA LEU A 40 -5.14 0.20 4.13
C LEU A 40 -4.06 1.29 4.13
N GLY A 41 -4.40 2.52 4.51
CA GLY A 41 -3.45 3.64 4.59
C GLY A 41 -2.32 3.38 5.57
N ILE A 42 -2.62 2.85 6.76
CA ILE A 42 -1.62 2.43 7.75
C ILE A 42 -0.76 1.29 7.21
N PHE A 43 -1.38 0.26 6.62
CA PHE A 43 -0.66 -0.88 6.04
C PHE A 43 0.37 -0.45 5.00
N TRP A 44 -0.04 0.39 4.03
CA TRP A 44 0.87 0.89 2.99
C TRP A 44 1.95 1.83 3.54
N SER A 45 1.63 2.62 4.57
CA SER A 45 2.61 3.50 5.24
C SER A 45 3.69 2.70 5.94
N ILE A 46 3.30 1.65 6.69
CA ILE A 46 4.24 0.73 7.32
C ILE A 46 5.06 0.00 6.25
N ARG A 47 4.44 -0.44 5.15
CA ARG A 47 5.14 -1.10 4.05
C ARG A 47 6.22 -0.19 3.43
N LEU A 48 5.92 1.09 3.25
CA LEU A 48 6.84 2.11 2.78
C LEU A 48 7.97 2.36 3.80
N PHE A 49 7.64 2.45 5.08
CA PHE A 49 8.64 2.58 6.15
C PHE A 49 9.64 1.41 6.13
N PHE A 50 9.14 0.18 6.06
CA PHE A 50 9.97 -1.02 6.04
C PHE A 50 10.90 -1.03 4.82
N GLN A 51 10.42 -0.53 3.68
CA GLN A 51 11.20 -0.41 2.44
C GLN A 51 12.48 0.42 2.61
N PHE A 52 12.43 1.51 3.38
CA PHE A 52 13.58 2.41 3.53
C PHE A 52 14.42 2.14 4.78
N PHE A 53 13.79 1.70 5.88
CA PHE A 53 14.43 1.66 7.20
C PHE A 53 14.74 0.26 7.71
N VAL A 54 14.00 -0.77 7.26
CA VAL A 54 14.16 -2.15 7.75
C VAL A 54 14.93 -3.02 6.75
N TYR A 55 14.60 -2.93 5.46
CA TYR A 55 15.29 -3.73 4.45
C TYR A 55 16.69 -3.20 4.15
N SER A 56 17.64 -4.12 3.99
CA SER A 56 19.04 -3.78 3.70
C SER A 56 19.17 -3.04 2.36
N LYS A 57 19.94 -1.94 2.38
CA LYS A 57 20.27 -1.17 1.17
C LYS A 57 21.05 -2.00 0.13
N GLN A 58 21.69 -3.09 0.55
CA GLN A 58 22.41 -4.02 -0.35
C GLN A 58 21.49 -4.70 -1.37
N LEU A 59 20.17 -4.75 -1.11
CA LEU A 59 19.20 -5.37 -2.01
C LEU A 59 19.03 -4.59 -3.32
N TRP A 60 19.20 -3.27 -3.29
CA TRP A 60 18.92 -2.40 -4.44
C TRP A 60 20.12 -1.51 -4.81
N LYS A 61 20.88 -0.99 -3.84
CA LYS A 61 21.93 -0.02 -4.09
C LYS A 61 23.08 -0.63 -4.91
N GLY A 62 23.43 0.01 -6.01
CA GLY A 62 24.47 -0.46 -6.95
C GLY A 62 23.95 -1.37 -8.06
N LYS A 63 22.67 -1.75 -8.02
CA LYS A 63 22.02 -2.55 -9.07
C LYS A 63 20.96 -1.71 -9.78
N LYS A 64 21.17 -1.44 -11.07
CA LYS A 64 20.36 -0.47 -11.84
C LYS A 64 18.88 -0.85 -11.87
N PHE A 65 18.58 -2.11 -12.16
CA PHE A 65 17.21 -2.60 -12.27
C PHE A 65 16.48 -2.57 -10.92
N GLU A 66 17.10 -3.12 -9.88
CA GLU A 66 16.53 -3.18 -8.54
C GLU A 66 16.37 -1.79 -7.92
N THR A 67 17.28 -0.86 -8.22
CA THR A 67 17.13 0.55 -7.83
C THR A 67 15.92 1.18 -8.51
N PHE A 68 15.73 0.95 -9.81
CA PHE A 68 14.57 1.46 -10.53
C PHE A 68 13.26 0.92 -9.95
N ILE A 69 13.19 -0.39 -9.74
CA ILE A 69 12.03 -1.06 -9.14
C ILE A 69 11.78 -0.53 -7.71
N HIS A 70 12.82 -0.33 -6.91
CA HIS A 70 12.71 0.23 -5.58
C HIS A 70 12.09 1.63 -5.60
N ILE A 71 12.53 2.52 -6.50
CA ILE A 71 11.99 3.87 -6.64
C ILE A 71 10.52 3.81 -7.10
N LEU A 72 10.22 3.02 -8.13
CA LEU A 72 8.86 2.87 -8.67
C LEU A 72 7.88 2.44 -7.57
N PHE A 73 8.24 1.40 -6.82
CA PHE A 73 7.38 0.91 -5.73
C PHE A 73 7.32 1.87 -4.56
N SER A 74 8.38 2.61 -4.25
CA SER A 74 8.33 3.63 -3.20
C SER A 74 7.35 4.76 -3.55
N ILE A 75 7.32 5.21 -4.81
CA ILE A 75 6.32 6.18 -5.28
C ILE A 75 4.91 5.59 -5.20
N PHE A 76 4.75 4.34 -5.62
CA PHE A 76 3.46 3.66 -5.63
C PHE A 76 2.87 3.48 -4.22
N TRP A 77 3.68 3.02 -3.25
CA TRP A 77 3.24 2.87 -1.86
C TRP A 77 2.99 4.22 -1.19
N ALA A 78 3.78 5.25 -1.52
CA ALA A 78 3.52 6.60 -1.03
C ALA A 78 2.18 7.13 -1.53
N TYR A 79 1.87 6.95 -2.82
CA TYR A 79 0.59 7.32 -3.40
C TYR A 79 -0.59 6.65 -2.68
N PHE A 80 -0.54 5.33 -2.49
CA PHE A 80 -1.59 4.61 -1.76
C PHE A 80 -1.73 5.08 -0.31
N SER A 81 -0.61 5.24 0.39
CA SER A 81 -0.60 5.73 1.77
C SER A 81 -1.31 7.08 1.87
N ILE A 82 -0.96 8.03 1.01
CA ILE A 82 -1.53 9.38 0.99
C ILE A 82 -3.03 9.30 0.69
N ILE A 83 -3.44 8.64 -0.40
CA ILE A 83 -4.85 8.61 -0.83
C ILE A 83 -5.75 8.00 0.23
N PHE A 84 -5.39 6.83 0.77
CA PHE A 84 -6.21 6.15 1.77
C PHE A 84 -6.29 6.93 3.10
N LEU A 85 -5.19 7.54 3.54
CA LEU A 85 -5.21 8.40 4.72
C LEU A 85 -6.03 9.67 4.48
N THR A 86 -5.94 10.28 3.30
CA THR A 86 -6.76 11.45 2.94
C THR A 86 -8.25 11.11 2.95
N ILE A 87 -8.68 9.98 2.38
CA ILE A 87 -10.08 9.54 2.42
C ILE A 87 -10.61 9.52 3.86
N TYR A 88 -9.84 8.93 4.77
CA TYR A 88 -10.22 8.87 6.18
C TYR A 88 -10.20 10.26 6.85
N LEU A 89 -9.15 11.05 6.65
CA LEU A 89 -8.99 12.35 7.31
C LEU A 89 -10.03 13.37 6.85
N THR A 90 -10.32 13.45 5.55
CA THR A 90 -11.34 14.34 5.01
C THR A 90 -12.72 14.01 5.56
N SER A 91 -12.99 12.72 5.84
CA SER A 91 -14.27 12.33 6.42
C SER A 91 -14.51 12.81 7.85
N LYS A 92 -13.45 13.11 8.61
CA LYS A 92 -13.52 13.58 9.99
C LYS A 92 -13.64 15.10 10.09
N LEU A 93 -13.32 15.80 9.01
CA LEU A 93 -13.39 17.27 8.91
C LEU A 93 -14.76 17.78 8.42
N ARG A 94 -15.67 16.89 8.03
CA ARG A 94 -17.03 17.17 7.57
C ARG A 94 -18.04 16.70 8.60
#